data_AF-A0AAD6YM28-F1
#
_entry.id   AF-A0AAD6YM28-F1
#
_cell.length_a   1.000
_cell.length_b   1.000
_cell.length_c   1.000
_cell.angle_alpha   90.00
_cell.angle_beta   90.00
_cell.angle_gamma   90.00
#
_symmetry.space_group_name_H-M   'P 1'
#
loop_
_entity.id
_entity.type
_entity.pdbx_description
1 polymer ?
#
loop_
_entity_poly.entity_id
_entity_poly.type
_entity_poly.pdbx_seq_one_letter_code
_entity_poly.pdbx_strand_id
1 'polypeptide(L)' 'HVAYWSLDPAGLKRLSSQDAKGLGFPAIELKMRAHGHSWNGSVYDGLREFHQAKGFDPDSQDVARHLGYPLYVV' A
#
# COMPACT_ATOMS: atom_id res chain seq x y z
N HIS A 1 2.89 -5.53 7.47
CA HIS A 1 1.96 -4.88 8.42
C HIS A 1 1.36 -5.92 9.36
N VAL A 2 1.30 -5.66 10.66
CA VAL A 2 0.68 -6.55 11.65
C VAL A 2 -0.74 -6.04 11.91
N ALA A 3 -1.75 -6.83 11.55
CA ALA A 3 -3.14 -6.52 11.83
C ALA A 3 -3.54 -7.10 13.19
N TYR A 4 -4.32 -6.34 13.95
CA TYR A 4 -4.80 -6.73 15.28
C TYR A 4 -6.17 -6.13 15.56
N TRP A 5 -6.90 -6.74 16.48
CA TRP A 5 -8.15 -6.17 16.99
C TRP A 5 -7.86 -5.09 18.02
N SER A 6 -8.63 -4.01 18.00
CA SER A 6 -8.61 -2.95 19.00
C SER A 6 -10.03 -2.53 19.32
N LEU A 7 -10.28 -2.24 20.60
CA LEU A 7 -11.53 -1.60 21.06
C LEU A 7 -11.33 -0.10 21.32
N ASP A 8 -10.08 0.38 21.25
CA ASP A 8 -9.78 1.80 21.31
C ASP A 8 -10.26 2.45 19.99
N PRO A 9 -11.09 3.50 20.04
CA PRO A 9 -11.53 4.21 18.83
C PRO A 9 -10.38 4.72 17.96
N ALA A 10 -9.21 5.01 18.55
CA ALA A 10 -8.01 5.41 17.80
C ALA A 10 -7.22 4.21 17.24
N GLY A 11 -7.58 2.99 17.63
CA GLY A 11 -6.93 1.76 17.20
C GLY A 11 -5.53 1.55 17.77
N LEU A 12 -5.09 2.34 18.75
CA LEU A 12 -3.70 2.32 19.25
C LEU A 12 -3.47 1.23 20.28
N LYS A 13 -4.53 0.78 20.96
CA LYS A 13 -4.46 -0.26 21.99
C LYS A 13 -4.82 -1.63 21.42
N ARG A 14 -3.80 -2.45 21.18
CA ARG A 14 -3.98 -3.83 20.74
C ARG A 14 -4.71 -4.67 21.79
N LEU A 15 -5.71 -5.42 21.33
CA LEU A 15 -6.38 -6.47 22.10
C LEU A 15 -5.50 -7.73 22.14
N SER A 16 -5.42 -8.39 23.29
CA SER A 16 -4.69 -9.66 23.41
C SER A 16 -5.39 -10.75 22.58
N SER A 17 -4.65 -11.76 22.14
CA SER A 17 -5.23 -12.89 21.39
C SER A 17 -6.27 -13.65 22.21
N GLN A 18 -6.11 -13.69 23.53
CA GLN A 18 -7.02 -14.39 24.44
C GLN A 18 -8.32 -13.62 24.62
N ASP A 19 -8.24 -12.29 24.81
CA ASP A 19 -9.43 -11.43 24.89
C ASP A 19 -10.17 -11.39 23.56
N ALA A 20 -9.44 -11.33 22.45
CA ALA A 20 -10.01 -11.36 21.11
C ALA A 20 -10.84 -12.65 20.90
N LYS A 21 -10.26 -13.80 21.26
CA LYS A 21 -10.95 -15.08 21.19
C LYS A 21 -12.15 -15.15 22.13
N GLY A 22 -12.01 -14.62 23.36
CA GLY A 22 -13.09 -14.57 24.34
C GLY A 22 -14.29 -13.75 23.88
N LEU A 23 -14.04 -12.70 23.10
CA LEU A 23 -15.07 -11.85 22.48
C LEU A 23 -15.60 -12.40 21.14
N GLY A 24 -15.11 -13.55 20.69
CA GLY A 24 -15.52 -14.18 19.44
C GLY A 24 -14.91 -13.56 18.17
N PHE A 25 -13.88 -12.73 18.30
CA PHE A 25 -13.19 -12.18 17.14
C PHE A 25 -12.34 -13.26 16.43
N PRO A 26 -12.33 -13.30 15.09
CA PRO A 26 -11.55 -14.27 14.35
C PRO A 26 -10.06 -13.95 14.42
N ALA A 27 -9.21 -14.97 14.25
CA ALA A 27 -7.79 -14.76 14.05
C ALA A 27 -7.55 -14.00 12.75
N ILE A 28 -6.78 -12.91 12.81
CA ILE A 28 -6.45 -12.13 11.61
C ILE A 28 -5.21 -12.73 10.97
N GLU A 29 -5.35 -13.21 9.74
CA GLU A 29 -4.23 -13.59 8.88
C GLU A 29 -4.20 -12.63 7.68
N LEU A 30 -3.27 -11.68 7.68
CA LEU A 30 -3.12 -10.75 6.56
C LEU A 30 -2.39 -11.46 5.42
N LYS A 31 -3.11 -11.83 4.35
CA LYS A 31 -2.52 -12.35 3.12
C LYS A 31 -2.46 -11.23 2.08
N MET A 32 -1.26 -10.74 1.84
CA MET A 32 -0.99 -9.86 0.70
C MET A 32 -0.47 -10.70 -0.47
N ARG A 33 -1.13 -10.63 -1.62
CA ARG A 33 -0.59 -11.14 -2.88
C ARG A 33 -0.14 -9.94 -3.70
N ALA A 34 1.17 -9.83 -3.94
CA ALA A 34 1.70 -8.90 -4.90
C ALA A 34 1.74 -9.58 -6.27
N HIS A 35 1.01 -9.02 -7.23
CA HIS A 35 1.13 -9.43 -8.62
C HIS A 35 2.10 -8.46 -9.31
N GLY A 36 3.31 -8.93 -9.59
CA GLY A 36 4.27 -8.18 -10.38
C GLY A 36 3.91 -8.32 -11.86
N HIS A 37 3.48 -7.22 -12.48
CA HIS A 37 3.47 -7.11 -13.93
C HIS A 37 4.76 -6.42 -14.33
N SER A 38 5.60 -7.10 -15.12
CA SER A 38 6.72 -6.44 -15.78
C SER A 38 6.27 -5.91 -17.12
N TRP A 39 6.59 -4.65 -17.36
CA TRP A 39 6.59 -4.09 -18.70
C TRP A 39 8.01 -4.14 -19.27
N ASN A 40 8.13 -4.23 -20.59
CA ASN A 40 9.42 -4.11 -21.24
C ASN A 40 9.93 -2.66 -21.19
N GLY A 41 11.20 -2.45 -21.50
CA GLY A 41 11.83 -1.12 -21.42
C GLY A 41 11.10 -0.05 -22.24
N SER A 42 10.63 -0.39 -23.44
CA SER A 42 9.95 0.57 -24.32
C SER A 42 8.65 1.11 -23.75
N VAL A 43 7.91 0.33 -22.94
CA VAL A 43 6.73 0.83 -22.25
C VAL A 43 7.12 1.83 -21.15
N TYR A 44 8.19 1.57 -20.40
CA TYR A 44 8.69 2.53 -19.41
C TYR A 44 9.19 3.82 -20.06
N ASP A 45 9.87 3.73 -21.20
CA ASP A 45 10.32 4.89 -21.98
C ASP A 45 9.12 5.72 -22.47
N GLY A 46 8.11 5.06 -23.04
CA GLY A 46 6.89 5.74 -23.48
C GLY A 46 6.12 6.40 -22.33
N LEU A 47 6.07 5.76 -21.16
CA LEU A 47 5.48 6.36 -19.96
C LEU A 47 6.30 7.55 -19.46
N ARG A 48 7.64 7.48 -19.51
CA ARG A 48 8.52 8.60 -19.17
C ARG A 48 8.24 9.81 -20.06
N GLU A 49 8.21 9.63 -21.37
CA GLU A 49 7.91 10.70 -22.34
C GLU A 49 6.50 11.28 -22.14
N PHE A 50 5.51 10.43 -21.91
CA PHE A 50 4.13 10.87 -21.65
C PHE A 50 4.03 11.74 -20.39
N HIS A 51 4.66 11.33 -19.28
CA HIS A 51 4.65 12.11 -18.05
C HIS A 51 5.40 13.44 -18.19
N GLN A 52 6.53 13.44 -18.90
CA GLN A 52 7.26 14.68 -19.24
C GLN A 52 6.39 15.64 -20.05
N ALA A 53 5.65 15.14 -21.05
CA ALA A 53 4.73 15.95 -21.86
C ALA A 53 3.56 16.54 -21.03
N LYS A 54 3.23 15.91 -19.89
CA LYS A 54 2.26 16.40 -18.92
C LYS A 54 2.86 17.35 -17.87
N GLY A 55 4.16 17.63 -17.94
CA GLY A 55 4.87 18.53 -17.04
C GLY A 55 5.35 17.87 -15.75
N PHE A 56 5.31 16.53 -15.66
CA PHE A 56 5.87 15.81 -14.51
C PHE A 56 7.37 15.54 -14.70
N ASP A 57 8.13 15.66 -13.61
CA ASP A 57 9.51 15.19 -13.54
C ASP A 57 9.51 13.64 -13.41
N PRO A 58 10.10 12.90 -14.37
CA PRO A 58 10.09 11.44 -14.37
C PRO A 58 10.93 10.82 -13.24
N ASP A 59 11.82 11.59 -12.62
CA ASP A 59 12.62 11.12 -11.48
C ASP A 59 11.97 11.51 -10.14
N SER A 60 10.80 12.13 -10.19
CA SER A 60 9.97 12.46 -9.02
C SER A 60 8.90 11.41 -8.72
N GLN A 61 8.29 11.53 -7.55
CA GLN A 61 7.12 10.73 -7.13
C GLN A 61 5.78 11.41 -7.45
N ASP A 62 5.79 12.50 -8.22
CA ASP A 62 4.61 13.37 -8.36
C ASP A 62 3.50 12.73 -9.17
N VAL A 63 3.84 11.92 -10.18
CA VAL A 63 2.86 11.11 -10.91
C VAL A 63 2.13 10.17 -9.96
N ALA A 64 2.87 9.46 -9.10
CA ALA A 64 2.27 8.52 -8.15
C ALA A 64 1.37 9.25 -7.14
N ARG A 65 1.78 10.42 -6.63
CA ARG A 65 0.94 11.28 -5.77
C ARG A 65 -0.32 11.76 -6.49
N HIS A 66 -0.18 12.23 -7.73
CA HIS A 66 -1.29 12.71 -8.54
C HIS A 66 -2.34 11.62 -8.80
N LEU A 67 -1.89 10.37 -9.00
CA LEU A 67 -2.76 9.20 -9.19
C LEU A 67 -3.29 8.60 -7.87
N GLY A 68 -2.88 9.13 -6.72
CA GLY A 68 -3.27 8.60 -5.41
C GLY A 68 -2.66 7.24 -5.08
N TYR A 69 -1.56 6.87 -5.76
CA TYR A 69 -0.87 5.61 -5.49
C TYR A 69 -0.03 5.68 -4.22
N PRO A 70 0.03 4.58 -3.45
CA PRO A 70 0.87 4.51 -2.27
C PRO A 70 2.34 4.63 -2.67
N LEU A 71 3.07 5.48 -1.97
CA LEU A 71 4.51 5.62 -2.14
C LEU A 71 5.21 4.57 -1.30
N TYR A 72 6.06 3.77 -1.94
CA TYR A 72 7.00 2.94 -1.23
C TYR A 72 8.21 3.81 -0.85
N VAL A 73 8.35 4.09 0.43
CA VAL A 73 9.53 4.75 1.00
C VAL A 73 10.41 3.64 1.55
N VAL A 74 11.63 3.50 1.01
CA VAL A 74 12.65 2.54 1.46
C VAL A 74 13.40 3.11 2.64
#